data_AF-A0A957TIG7-F1
#
_entry.id   AF-A0A957TIG7-F1
#
_cell.length_a   1.000
_cell.length_b   1.000
_cell.length_c   1.000
_cell.angle_alpha   90.00
_cell.angle_beta   90.00
_cell.angle_gamma   90.00
#
_symmetry.space_group_name_H-M   'P 1'
#
loop_
_entity.id
_entity.type
_entity.pdbx_description
1 polymer ?
#
loop_
_entity_poly.entity_id
_entity_poly.type
_entity_poly.pdbx_seq_one_letter_code
_entity_poly.pdbx_strand_id
1 'polypeptide(L)'
;MAATVPSSIASSKATGAAAQAGRTRAWEGFRYAQNIYFEDGLWLTGILSALLFLTVAASLDAAGYVPNMGLLLPVTLGAIAMSMLMAYSRFDSFFAFSHGMFTGLAWILYLMAGLVTAEENRSFLEFGFPELQANVYFVLYRLLNWTEAAFGGRPSADNYMFIFEICFLVWWLTYLGIWSIFRHGYTWRAIIPAGIVLLINTYYAPQSTLPFLVFFAFVAMILLVRTNLAEQQVRWRAQRTYFSQDIALDFMRTGFTYALLVMLLAWLAPGLGRSPAVRDFIAPLNEQYESLSANVNELYQGINRQVRPTTAAFGDTLRLGGERNVGDNTIFTAYTTRGRYWRGVVFDTFDGRSWQNTKEKEER
;
A
#
# COMPACT_ATOMS: atom_id res chain seq x y z
N MET A 1 -44.14 53.81 56.64
CA MET A 1 -44.42 53.61 55.21
C MET A 1 -43.31 52.75 54.64
N ALA A 2 -43.50 51.43 54.66
CA ALA A 2 -42.62 50.44 54.05
C ALA A 2 -43.53 49.28 53.66
N ALA A 3 -43.56 48.89 52.39
CA ALA A 3 -44.27 47.72 51.94
C ALA A 3 -43.46 46.97 50.88
N THR A 4 -43.23 45.72 51.24
CA THR A 4 -42.56 44.59 50.61
C THR A 4 -43.05 44.21 49.20
N VAL A 5 -42.11 43.77 48.36
CA VAL A 5 -42.31 43.19 47.02
C VAL A 5 -42.61 41.68 47.14
N PRO A 6 -43.53 41.07 46.34
CA PRO A 6 -43.73 39.63 46.35
C PRO A 6 -42.86 38.88 45.33
N SER A 7 -42.32 37.76 45.79
CA SER A 7 -41.58 36.74 45.05
C SER A 7 -42.52 35.76 44.33
N SER A 8 -42.70 35.85 43.02
CA SER A 8 -43.42 34.79 42.29
C SER A 8 -43.03 34.57 40.82
N ILE A 9 -42.03 35.27 40.27
CA ILE A 9 -41.74 35.19 38.82
C ILE A 9 -40.51 34.31 38.48
N ALA A 10 -39.72 33.89 39.48
CA ALA A 10 -38.47 33.19 39.24
C ALA A 10 -38.58 31.65 39.04
N SER A 11 -39.70 30.99 39.39
CA SER A 11 -39.75 29.51 39.37
C SER A 11 -40.26 28.90 38.06
N SER A 12 -40.89 29.63 37.14
CA SER A 12 -41.43 29.00 35.91
C SER A 12 -40.42 28.89 34.76
N LYS A 13 -39.38 29.74 34.73
CA LYS A 13 -38.34 29.69 33.68
C LYS A 13 -37.29 28.59 33.90
N ALA A 14 -37.04 28.21 35.16
CA ALA A 14 -36.05 27.18 35.48
C ALA A 14 -36.54 25.76 35.12
N THR A 15 -37.84 25.49 35.26
CA THR A 15 -38.44 24.17 34.98
C THR A 15 -38.59 23.89 33.48
N GLY A 16 -38.75 24.94 32.66
CA GLY A 16 -38.78 24.82 31.19
C GLY A 16 -37.42 24.50 30.57
N ALA A 17 -36.34 25.11 31.09
CA ALA A 17 -34.98 24.92 30.57
C ALA A 17 -34.45 23.50 30.85
N ALA A 18 -34.74 22.93 32.03
CA ALA A 18 -34.35 21.56 32.39
C ALA A 18 -35.14 20.49 31.60
N ALA A 19 -36.42 20.75 31.27
CA ALA A 19 -37.25 19.86 30.47
C ALA A 19 -36.94 19.88 28.96
N GLN A 20 -36.14 20.85 28.50
CA GLN A 20 -35.69 20.98 27.11
C GLN A 20 -34.23 20.51 26.94
N ALA A 21 -33.40 20.63 27.98
CA ALA A 21 -32.05 20.07 28.02
C ALA A 21 -32.02 18.53 28.15
N GLY A 22 -33.11 17.90 28.64
CA GLY A 22 -33.23 16.44 28.75
C GLY A 22 -33.69 15.71 27.49
N ARG A 23 -34.03 16.42 26.40
CA ARG A 23 -34.62 15.83 25.18
C ARG A 23 -33.72 15.81 23.95
N THR A 24 -32.47 16.27 24.06
CA THR A 24 -31.49 16.24 22.96
C THR A 24 -30.43 15.13 23.08
N ARG A 25 -30.59 14.19 24.01
CA ARG A 25 -29.91 12.89 23.99
C ARG A 25 -30.86 11.77 23.56
N ALA A 26 -31.67 12.04 22.54
CA ALA A 26 -32.17 10.95 21.72
C ALA A 26 -30.94 10.40 21.01
N TRP A 27 -30.52 9.21 21.42
CA TRP A 27 -29.58 8.39 20.67
C TRP A 27 -30.08 8.37 19.23
N GLU A 28 -29.43 9.16 18.36
CA GLU A 28 -29.55 9.02 16.92
C GLU A 28 -29.03 7.62 16.62
N GLY A 29 -29.97 6.67 16.64
CA GLY A 29 -29.71 5.30 16.26
C GLY A 29 -29.06 5.36 14.90
N PHE A 30 -27.78 5.00 14.86
CA PHE A 30 -26.97 4.97 13.67
C PHE A 30 -27.73 4.25 12.55
N ARG A 31 -28.31 5.03 11.63
CA ARG A 31 -28.95 4.52 10.42
C ARG A 31 -27.85 4.20 9.40
N TYR A 32 -27.06 3.16 9.69
CA TYR A 32 -26.05 2.61 8.78
C TYR A 32 -26.66 1.98 7.50
N ALA A 33 -27.98 1.83 7.43
CA ALA A 33 -28.66 1.09 6.37
C ALA A 33 -28.99 1.92 5.11
N GLN A 34 -28.78 3.24 5.12
CA GLN A 34 -28.87 4.06 3.93
C GLN A 34 -27.48 4.62 3.65
N ASN A 35 -26.72 3.92 2.82
CA ASN A 35 -25.49 4.45 2.27
C ASN A 35 -25.85 5.52 1.23
N ILE A 36 -26.32 6.67 1.71
CA ILE A 36 -26.90 7.79 0.93
C ILE A 36 -25.96 8.23 -0.22
N TYR A 37 -24.66 7.93 -0.11
CA TYR A 37 -23.66 8.26 -1.11
C TYR A 37 -23.82 7.53 -2.46
N PHE A 38 -24.31 6.28 -2.51
CA PHE A 38 -24.24 5.48 -3.75
C PHE A 38 -25.53 4.75 -4.14
N GLU A 39 -26.73 5.27 -3.80
CA GLU A 39 -27.99 4.65 -4.25
C GLU A 39 -28.05 4.45 -5.77
N ASP A 40 -27.44 5.39 -6.52
CA ASP A 40 -27.18 5.25 -7.94
C ASP A 40 -25.72 4.78 -8.15
N GLY A 41 -25.46 3.79 -9.02
CA GLY A 41 -24.10 3.46 -9.48
C GLY A 41 -23.19 2.71 -8.49
N LEU A 42 -23.77 1.97 -7.54
CA LEU A 42 -23.07 1.02 -6.65
C LEU A 42 -22.15 0.05 -7.41
N TRP A 43 -22.67 -0.58 -8.45
CA TRP A 43 -21.93 -1.55 -9.27
C TRP A 43 -20.71 -0.92 -9.93
N LEU A 44 -20.86 0.28 -10.51
CA LEU A 44 -19.75 0.98 -11.15
C LEU A 44 -18.65 1.32 -10.14
N THR A 45 -19.03 1.86 -8.98
CA THR A 45 -18.07 2.21 -7.92
C THR A 45 -17.38 0.96 -7.37
N GLY A 46 -18.11 -0.15 -7.24
CA GLY A 46 -17.58 -1.45 -6.84
C GLY A 46 -16.58 -2.01 -7.85
N ILE A 47 -16.93 -1.98 -9.14
CA ILE A 47 -16.06 -2.44 -10.24
C ILE A 47 -14.79 -1.57 -10.31
N LEU A 48 -14.92 -0.24 -10.26
CA LEU A 48 -13.77 0.66 -10.28
C LEU A 48 -12.85 0.45 -9.07
N SER A 49 -13.41 0.26 -7.87
CA SER A 49 -12.63 -0.02 -6.67
C SER A 49 -11.94 -1.39 -6.73
N ALA A 50 -12.64 -2.42 -7.23
CA ALA A 50 -12.07 -3.75 -7.43
C ALA A 50 -10.94 -3.70 -8.46
N LEU A 51 -11.15 -3.07 -9.62
CA LEU A 51 -10.12 -2.87 -10.64
C LEU A 51 -8.90 -2.14 -10.09
N LEU A 52 -9.11 -1.11 -9.27
CA LEU A 52 -8.05 -0.33 -8.65
C LEU A 52 -7.12 -1.21 -7.79
N PHE A 53 -7.68 -2.02 -6.89
CA PHE A 53 -6.88 -2.89 -6.01
C PHE A 53 -6.35 -4.15 -6.72
N LEU A 54 -7.09 -4.71 -7.68
CA LEU A 54 -6.58 -5.79 -8.53
C LEU A 54 -5.39 -5.34 -9.37
N THR A 55 -5.37 -4.08 -9.81
CA THR A 55 -4.20 -3.50 -10.51
C THR A 55 -2.98 -3.44 -9.60
N VAL A 56 -3.15 -3.08 -8.33
CA VAL A 56 -2.07 -3.08 -7.33
C VAL A 56 -1.52 -4.50 -7.16
N ALA A 57 -2.40 -5.48 -6.98
CA ALA A 57 -2.01 -6.88 -6.82
C ALA A 57 -1.29 -7.44 -8.05
N ALA A 58 -1.83 -7.19 -9.24
CA ALA A 58 -1.23 -7.61 -10.51
C ALA A 58 0.12 -6.95 -10.75
N SER A 59 0.30 -5.69 -10.34
CA SER A 59 1.58 -4.99 -10.43
C SER A 59 2.65 -5.60 -9.52
N LEU A 60 2.27 -5.99 -8.30
CA LEU A 60 3.18 -6.62 -7.34
C LEU A 60 3.57 -8.04 -7.78
N ASP A 61 2.61 -8.80 -8.33
CA ASP A 61 2.88 -10.12 -8.92
C ASP A 61 3.80 -10.01 -10.15
N ALA A 62 3.49 -9.08 -11.07
CA ALA A 62 4.29 -8.85 -12.28
C ALA A 62 5.67 -8.24 -12.02
N ALA A 63 5.96 -7.75 -10.81
CA ALA A 63 7.24 -7.16 -10.46
C ALA A 63 8.40 -8.18 -10.55
N GLY A 64 8.11 -9.46 -10.29
CA GLY A 64 9.11 -10.53 -10.39
C GLY A 64 10.06 -10.63 -9.20
N TYR A 65 9.62 -10.20 -8.00
CA TYR A 65 10.44 -10.28 -6.78
C TYR A 65 10.76 -11.73 -6.36
N VAL A 66 9.77 -12.63 -6.45
CA VAL A 66 9.86 -14.05 -6.07
C VAL A 66 9.07 -14.88 -7.09
N PRO A 67 9.50 -16.11 -7.42
CA PRO A 67 8.71 -17.02 -8.26
C PRO A 67 7.32 -17.29 -7.66
N ASN A 68 6.28 -17.34 -8.51
CA ASN A 68 4.91 -17.76 -8.15
C ASN A 68 4.18 -16.86 -7.12
N MET A 69 4.08 -15.55 -7.39
CA MET A 69 3.27 -14.60 -6.60
C MET A 69 1.77 -14.57 -6.97
N GLY A 70 1.29 -15.53 -7.76
CA GLY A 70 -0.11 -15.62 -8.21
C GLY A 70 -1.16 -15.69 -7.07
N LEU A 71 -0.71 -15.87 -5.83
CA LEU A 71 -1.51 -15.82 -4.61
C LEU A 71 -2.04 -14.41 -4.27
N LEU A 72 -1.42 -13.34 -4.79
CA LEU A 72 -1.87 -11.97 -4.52
C LEU A 72 -3.27 -11.69 -5.07
N LEU A 73 -3.64 -12.27 -6.21
CA LEU A 73 -4.97 -12.12 -6.79
C LEU A 73 -6.08 -12.71 -5.89
N PRO A 74 -6.04 -14.00 -5.46
CA PRO A 74 -7.05 -14.55 -4.56
C PRO A 74 -7.06 -13.90 -3.18
N VAL A 75 -5.92 -13.41 -2.68
CA VAL A 75 -5.88 -12.57 -1.46
C VAL A 75 -6.68 -11.29 -1.65
N THR A 76 -6.46 -10.60 -2.77
CA THR A 76 -7.15 -9.35 -3.09
C THR A 76 -8.65 -9.57 -3.28
N LEU A 77 -9.06 -10.64 -3.98
CA LEU A 77 -10.46 -11.00 -4.14
C LEU A 77 -11.14 -11.29 -2.80
N GLY A 78 -10.46 -12.03 -1.92
CA GLY A 78 -10.94 -12.26 -0.55
C GLY A 78 -11.11 -10.95 0.23
N ALA A 79 -10.13 -10.04 0.13
CA ALA A 79 -10.19 -8.73 0.78
C ALA A 79 -11.32 -7.84 0.22
N ILE A 80 -11.55 -7.85 -1.10
CA ILE A 80 -12.67 -7.15 -1.75
C ILE A 80 -14.01 -7.67 -1.21
N ALA A 81 -14.20 -8.99 -1.22
CA ALA A 81 -15.44 -9.60 -0.73
C ALA A 81 -15.66 -9.25 0.76
N MET A 82 -14.62 -9.42 1.58
CA MET A 82 -14.69 -9.17 3.01
C MET A 82 -14.95 -7.71 3.36
N SER A 83 -14.30 -6.79 2.66
CA SER A 83 -14.49 -5.35 2.88
C SER A 83 -15.86 -4.86 2.42
N MET A 84 -16.39 -5.37 1.30
CA MET A 84 -17.76 -5.06 0.89
C MET A 84 -18.76 -5.56 1.94
N LEU A 85 -18.64 -6.80 2.41
CA LEU A 85 -19.51 -7.33 3.48
C LEU A 85 -19.45 -6.47 4.74
N MET A 86 -18.25 -6.07 5.18
CA MET A 86 -18.06 -5.25 6.38
C MET A 86 -18.52 -3.81 6.20
N ALA A 87 -18.43 -3.26 4.98
CA ALA A 87 -18.87 -1.90 4.66
C ALA A 87 -20.41 -1.74 4.80
N TYR A 88 -21.19 -2.75 4.39
CA TYR A 88 -22.66 -2.75 4.54
C TYR A 88 -23.15 -3.35 5.87
N SER A 89 -22.25 -3.92 6.66
CA SER A 89 -22.62 -4.52 7.95
C SER A 89 -22.95 -3.46 9.00
N ARG A 90 -23.87 -3.82 9.91
CA ARG A 90 -24.22 -3.02 11.11
C ARG A 90 -23.17 -3.07 12.23
N PHE A 91 -22.09 -3.84 12.06
CA PHE A 91 -21.06 -3.99 13.08
C PHE A 91 -20.30 -2.68 13.27
N ASP A 92 -19.80 -2.44 14.47
CA ASP A 92 -18.97 -1.29 14.77
C ASP A 92 -17.59 -1.39 14.09
N SER A 93 -16.87 -0.27 14.06
CA SER A 93 -15.59 -0.17 13.37
C SER A 93 -14.50 -1.03 14.02
N PHE A 94 -14.54 -1.24 15.34
CA PHE A 94 -13.55 -2.07 16.03
C PHE A 94 -13.76 -3.55 15.71
N PHE A 95 -15.02 -4.01 15.71
CA PHE A 95 -15.34 -5.37 15.27
C PHE A 95 -14.95 -5.58 13.80
N ALA A 96 -15.30 -4.66 12.90
CA ALA A 96 -14.94 -4.76 11.48
C ALA A 96 -13.42 -4.90 11.31
N PHE A 97 -12.64 -4.01 11.94
CA PHE A 97 -11.17 -4.06 11.90
C PHE A 97 -10.60 -5.38 12.44
N SER A 98 -11.02 -5.78 13.64
CA SER A 98 -10.53 -7.01 14.29
C SER A 98 -10.88 -8.24 13.47
N HIS A 99 -12.10 -8.29 12.93
CA HIS A 99 -12.55 -9.40 12.12
C HIS A 99 -11.79 -9.45 10.79
N GLY A 100 -11.54 -8.30 10.13
CA GLY A 100 -10.70 -8.21 8.95
C GLY A 100 -9.25 -8.68 9.19
N MET A 101 -8.71 -8.48 10.39
CA MET A 101 -7.40 -9.00 10.79
C MET A 101 -7.40 -10.52 10.88
N PHE A 102 -8.32 -11.11 11.65
CA PHE A 102 -8.33 -12.56 11.89
C PHE A 102 -8.75 -13.36 10.64
N THR A 103 -9.76 -12.90 9.91
CA THR A 103 -10.17 -13.58 8.66
C THR A 103 -9.13 -13.42 7.57
N GLY A 104 -8.47 -12.26 7.49
CA GLY A 104 -7.36 -12.03 6.58
C GLY A 104 -6.18 -12.93 6.85
N LEU A 105 -5.75 -13.01 8.12
CA LEU A 105 -4.66 -13.89 8.53
C LEU A 105 -4.98 -15.35 8.20
N ALA A 106 -6.18 -15.82 8.54
CA ALA A 106 -6.61 -17.18 8.23
C ALA A 106 -6.67 -17.45 6.72
N TRP A 107 -7.20 -16.50 5.93
CA TRP A 107 -7.29 -16.60 4.47
C TRP A 107 -5.91 -16.64 3.80
N ILE A 108 -5.00 -15.75 4.21
CA ILE A 108 -3.63 -15.71 3.68
C ILE A 108 -2.90 -17.01 4.01
N LEU A 109 -2.95 -17.47 5.26
CA LEU A 109 -2.31 -18.73 5.67
C LEU A 109 -2.89 -19.94 4.92
N TYR A 110 -4.21 -19.98 4.73
CA TYR A 110 -4.87 -21.00 3.94
C TYR A 110 -4.39 -21.02 2.49
N LEU A 111 -4.28 -19.86 1.85
CA LEU A 111 -3.77 -19.79 0.48
C LEU A 111 -2.28 -20.16 0.41
N MET A 112 -1.47 -19.73 1.38
CA MET A 112 -0.04 -20.02 1.43
C MET A 112 0.24 -21.51 1.66
N ALA A 113 -0.68 -22.24 2.31
CA ALA A 113 -0.60 -23.68 2.42
C ALA A 113 -0.57 -24.38 1.05
N GLY A 114 -1.08 -23.74 -0.01
CA GLY A 114 -1.00 -24.24 -1.39
C GLY A 114 0.37 -24.02 -2.06
N LEU A 115 1.27 -23.25 -1.45
CA LEU A 115 2.66 -23.06 -1.94
C LEU A 115 3.60 -24.16 -1.44
N VAL A 116 3.24 -24.84 -0.36
CA VAL A 116 4.09 -25.85 0.29
C VAL A 116 4.07 -27.14 -0.52
N THR A 117 5.26 -27.63 -0.85
CA THR A 117 5.42 -28.92 -1.54
C THR A 117 5.45 -30.07 -0.53
N ALA A 118 5.03 -31.27 -0.96
CA ALA A 118 5.01 -32.47 -0.13
C ALA A 118 6.42 -32.91 0.35
N GLU A 119 7.48 -32.46 -0.31
CA GLU A 119 8.87 -32.72 0.12
C GLU A 119 9.26 -31.85 1.30
N GLU A 120 8.82 -30.58 1.33
CA GLU A 120 9.17 -29.60 2.37
C GLU A 120 8.52 -29.94 3.73
N ASN A 121 7.28 -30.43 3.72
CA ASN A 121 6.50 -30.73 4.93
C ASN A 121 6.59 -32.20 5.37
N ARG A 122 7.47 -33.01 4.76
CA ARG A 122 7.52 -34.46 4.95
C ARG A 122 7.59 -34.87 6.43
N SER A 123 8.34 -34.12 7.23
CA SER A 123 8.42 -34.34 8.69
C SER A 123 7.03 -34.28 9.35
N PHE A 124 6.20 -33.30 9.02
CA PHE A 124 4.84 -33.17 9.54
C PHE A 124 3.91 -34.28 9.04
N LEU A 125 4.07 -34.72 7.80
CA LEU A 125 3.31 -35.85 7.26
C LEU A 125 3.66 -37.16 7.97
N GLU A 126 4.94 -37.38 8.29
CA GLU A 126 5.41 -38.54 9.04
C GLU A 126 4.88 -38.57 10.49
N PHE A 127 4.57 -37.41 11.08
CA PHE A 127 3.87 -37.30 12.37
C PHE A 127 2.36 -37.60 12.32
N GLY A 128 1.78 -37.82 11.12
CA GLY A 128 0.38 -38.21 10.95
C GLY A 128 -0.62 -37.05 10.84
N PHE A 129 -0.16 -35.82 10.59
CA PHE A 129 -1.06 -34.69 10.34
C PHE A 129 -1.72 -34.79 8.96
N PRO A 130 -3.00 -34.38 8.80
CA PRO A 130 -3.60 -34.17 7.49
C PRO A 130 -2.79 -33.15 6.67
N GLU A 131 -2.72 -33.36 5.35
CA GLU A 131 -1.89 -32.57 4.43
C GLU A 131 -2.09 -31.04 4.57
N LEU A 132 -3.35 -30.58 4.61
CA LEU A 132 -3.65 -29.16 4.78
C LEU A 132 -3.12 -28.61 6.11
N GLN A 133 -3.26 -29.37 7.20
CA GLN A 133 -2.77 -28.95 8.52
C GLN A 133 -1.24 -28.93 8.56
N ALA A 134 -0.59 -29.94 7.98
CA ALA A 134 0.86 -29.99 7.84
C ALA A 134 1.39 -28.78 7.06
N ASN A 135 0.75 -28.40 5.96
CA ASN A 135 1.15 -27.23 5.15
C ASN A 135 1.00 -25.92 5.93
N VAL A 136 -0.13 -25.72 6.61
CA VAL A 136 -0.35 -24.52 7.43
C VAL A 136 0.66 -24.43 8.57
N TYR A 137 0.93 -25.54 9.27
CA TYR A 137 1.93 -25.60 10.33
C TYR A 137 3.35 -25.34 9.81
N PHE A 138 3.69 -25.86 8.63
CA PHE A 138 4.97 -25.58 8.00
C PHE A 138 5.15 -24.09 7.71
N VAL A 139 4.15 -23.42 7.12
CA VAL A 139 4.20 -21.97 6.86
C VAL A 139 4.33 -21.21 8.18
N LEU A 140 3.51 -21.51 9.19
CA LEU A 140 3.58 -20.85 10.51
C LEU A 140 4.96 -21.03 11.17
N TYR A 141 5.50 -22.25 11.14
CA TYR A 141 6.84 -22.53 11.63
C TYR A 141 7.91 -21.69 10.93
N ARG A 142 7.81 -21.55 9.60
CA ARG A 142 8.73 -20.74 8.81
C ARG A 142 8.67 -19.26 9.17
N LEU A 143 7.46 -18.72 9.33
CA LEU A 143 7.24 -17.33 9.74
C LEU A 143 7.82 -17.08 11.15
N LEU A 144 7.53 -17.97 12.11
CA LEU A 144 8.05 -17.86 13.48
C LEU A 144 9.59 -17.91 13.53
N ASN A 145 10.19 -18.88 12.85
CA ASN A 145 11.65 -19.00 12.78
C ASN A 145 12.32 -17.77 12.16
N TRP A 146 11.72 -17.21 11.11
CA TRP A 146 12.23 -15.98 10.51
C TRP A 146 12.18 -14.82 11.52
N THR A 147 11.07 -14.66 12.25
CA THR A 147 10.97 -13.61 13.26
C THR A 147 11.99 -13.76 14.38
N GLU A 148 12.22 -14.99 14.86
CA GLU A 148 13.24 -15.27 15.87
C GLU A 148 14.66 -14.95 15.35
N ALA A 149 14.96 -15.35 14.11
CA ALA A 149 16.24 -15.07 13.47
C ALA A 149 16.47 -13.56 13.26
N ALA A 150 15.42 -12.81 12.93
CA ALA A 150 15.46 -11.36 12.80
C ALA A 150 15.77 -10.65 14.14
N PHE A 151 15.10 -11.03 15.24
CA PHE A 151 15.42 -10.51 16.58
C PHE A 151 16.79 -10.95 17.08
N GLY A 152 17.28 -12.11 16.63
CA GLY A 152 18.62 -12.62 16.92
C GLY A 152 19.75 -12.01 16.08
N GLY A 153 19.46 -11.03 15.20
CA GLY A 153 20.46 -10.35 14.37
C GLY A 153 21.03 -11.18 13.22
N ARG A 154 20.33 -12.24 12.80
CA ARG A 154 20.71 -13.10 11.66
C ARG A 154 19.55 -13.20 10.67
N PRO A 155 19.14 -12.10 10.01
CA PRO A 155 18.06 -12.15 9.04
C PRO A 155 18.41 -13.14 7.92
N SER A 156 17.52 -14.10 7.69
CA SER A 156 17.61 -15.03 6.56
C SER A 156 16.64 -14.56 5.49
N ALA A 157 17.08 -14.49 4.23
CA ALA A 157 16.18 -14.22 3.12
C ALA A 157 15.23 -15.41 2.97
N ASP A 158 13.93 -15.17 3.18
CA ASP A 158 12.90 -16.19 3.13
C ASP A 158 11.74 -15.77 2.23
N ASN A 159 11.50 -16.56 1.19
CA ASN A 159 10.43 -16.30 0.23
C ASN A 159 9.05 -16.37 0.88
N TYR A 160 8.84 -17.27 1.85
CA TYR A 160 7.55 -17.40 2.53
C TYR A 160 7.23 -16.16 3.37
N MET A 161 8.22 -15.64 4.10
CA MET A 161 8.04 -14.40 4.88
C MET A 161 7.73 -13.22 3.96
N PHE A 162 8.49 -13.07 2.88
CA PHE A 162 8.26 -11.97 1.93
C PHE A 162 6.88 -12.05 1.28
N ILE A 163 6.46 -13.24 0.82
CA ILE A 163 5.12 -13.45 0.26
C ILE A 163 4.05 -13.09 1.30
N PHE A 164 4.22 -13.53 2.55
CA PHE A 164 3.30 -13.21 3.64
C PHE A 164 3.16 -11.70 3.86
N GLU A 165 4.27 -10.97 3.92
CA GLU A 165 4.27 -9.51 4.12
C GLU A 165 3.54 -8.77 3.00
N ILE A 166 3.80 -9.12 1.73
CA ILE A 166 3.13 -8.49 0.60
C ILE A 166 1.64 -8.86 0.57
N CYS A 167 1.28 -10.11 0.87
CA CYS A 167 -0.11 -10.53 0.98
C CYS A 167 -0.85 -9.78 2.11
N PHE A 168 -0.20 -9.64 3.26
CA PHE A 168 -0.75 -8.92 4.40
C PHE A 168 -0.94 -7.42 4.07
N LEU A 169 0.03 -6.81 3.40
CA LEU A 169 -0.05 -5.43 2.93
C LEU A 169 -1.19 -5.23 1.93
N VAL A 170 -1.29 -6.09 0.91
CA VAL A 170 -2.35 -6.01 -0.11
C VAL A 170 -3.72 -6.26 0.48
N TRP A 171 -3.84 -7.23 1.39
CA TRP A 171 -5.08 -7.48 2.13
C TRP A 171 -5.54 -6.22 2.87
N TRP A 172 -4.67 -5.60 3.66
CA TRP A 172 -5.03 -4.42 4.43
C TRP A 172 -5.32 -3.19 3.59
N LEU A 173 -4.53 -2.93 2.53
CA LEU A 173 -4.79 -1.83 1.59
C LEU A 173 -6.16 -1.98 0.94
N THR A 174 -6.46 -3.17 0.44
CA THR A 174 -7.73 -3.46 -0.23
C THR A 174 -8.88 -3.39 0.77
N TYR A 175 -8.71 -4.03 1.94
CA TYR A 175 -9.74 -4.10 2.96
C TYR A 175 -10.11 -2.72 3.49
N LEU A 176 -9.12 -1.95 3.96
CA LEU A 176 -9.35 -0.61 4.50
C LEU A 176 -9.74 0.39 3.42
N GLY A 177 -9.20 0.24 2.20
CA GLY A 177 -9.50 1.12 1.09
C GLY A 177 -10.98 1.03 0.68
N ILE A 178 -11.47 -0.18 0.38
CA ILE A 178 -12.87 -0.40 0.01
C ILE A 178 -13.79 -0.09 1.19
N TRP A 179 -13.42 -0.51 2.40
CA TRP A 179 -14.19 -0.17 3.60
C TRP A 179 -14.29 1.35 3.82
N SER A 180 -13.21 2.11 3.58
CA SER A 180 -13.20 3.58 3.66
C SER A 180 -14.09 4.23 2.59
N ILE A 181 -14.02 3.77 1.33
CA ILE A 181 -14.83 4.28 0.23
C ILE A 181 -16.32 4.06 0.52
N PHE A 182 -16.71 2.83 0.81
CA PHE A 182 -18.12 2.49 0.92
C PHE A 182 -18.72 2.89 2.26
N ARG A 183 -17.99 2.82 3.38
CA ARG A 183 -18.57 3.12 4.69
C ARG A 183 -18.50 4.59 5.07
N HIS A 184 -17.49 5.31 4.61
CA HIS A 184 -17.24 6.69 5.02
C HIS A 184 -17.22 7.70 3.86
N GLY A 185 -17.24 7.24 2.60
CA GLY A 185 -17.11 8.12 1.43
C GLY A 185 -15.69 8.67 1.21
N TYR A 186 -14.70 8.25 2.00
CA TYR A 186 -13.35 8.81 1.93
C TYR A 186 -12.48 8.12 0.88
N THR A 187 -12.69 8.48 -0.39
CA THR A 187 -11.96 7.92 -1.54
C THR A 187 -10.46 8.16 -1.49
N TRP A 188 -10.04 9.36 -1.07
CA TRP A 188 -8.62 9.74 -0.99
C TRP A 188 -7.82 8.85 -0.04
N ARG A 189 -8.43 8.37 1.05
CA ARG A 189 -7.79 7.46 2.01
C ARG A 189 -7.53 6.07 1.43
N ALA A 190 -8.23 5.70 0.36
CA ALA A 190 -7.99 4.45 -0.35
C ALA A 190 -6.94 4.62 -1.46
N ILE A 191 -7.05 5.69 -2.25
CA ILE A 191 -6.20 5.91 -3.43
C ILE A 191 -4.77 6.25 -3.03
N ILE A 192 -4.56 7.14 -2.06
CA ILE A 192 -3.21 7.63 -1.73
C ILE A 192 -2.29 6.49 -1.25
N PRO A 193 -2.66 5.66 -0.26
CA PRO A 193 -1.79 4.57 0.18
C PRO A 193 -1.52 3.54 -0.93
N ALA A 194 -2.54 3.17 -1.70
CA ALA A 194 -2.39 2.25 -2.82
C ALA A 194 -1.48 2.81 -3.93
N GLY A 195 -1.61 4.11 -4.22
CA GLY A 195 -0.77 4.82 -5.18
C GLY A 195 0.68 4.92 -4.74
N ILE A 196 0.94 5.16 -3.45
CA ILE A 196 2.29 5.17 -2.88
C ILE A 196 2.95 3.78 -3.05
N VAL A 197 2.23 2.71 -2.73
CA VAL A 197 2.75 1.34 -2.90
C VAL A 197 3.05 1.04 -4.37
N LEU A 198 2.18 1.44 -5.29
CA LEU A 198 2.45 1.29 -6.72
C LEU A 198 3.65 2.10 -7.19
N LEU A 199 3.82 3.34 -6.71
CA LEU A 199 4.98 4.16 -7.05
C LEU A 199 6.29 3.52 -6.56
N ILE A 200 6.31 3.04 -5.31
CA ILE A 200 7.45 2.30 -4.74
C ILE A 200 7.71 1.05 -5.57
N ASN A 201 6.66 0.29 -5.89
CA ASN A 201 6.79 -0.93 -6.69
C ASN A 201 7.36 -0.63 -8.08
N THR A 202 6.86 0.39 -8.77
CA THR A 202 7.39 0.80 -10.09
C THR A 202 8.83 1.30 -10.03
N TYR A 203 9.27 1.83 -8.89
CA TYR A 203 10.65 2.25 -8.72
C TYR A 203 11.63 1.09 -8.50
N TYR A 204 11.24 0.07 -7.72
CA TYR A 204 12.12 -1.03 -7.30
C TYR A 204 11.93 -2.35 -8.07
N ALA A 205 10.82 -2.52 -8.80
CA ALA A 205 10.50 -3.77 -9.47
C ALA A 205 11.60 -4.16 -10.47
N PRO A 206 12.07 -5.43 -10.45
CA PRO A 206 12.95 -5.98 -11.48
C PRO A 206 12.43 -5.78 -12.90
N GLN A 207 11.12 -5.98 -13.08
CA GLN A 207 10.43 -5.84 -14.34
C GLN A 207 9.67 -4.51 -14.39
N SER A 208 9.49 -3.97 -15.60
CA SER A 208 8.74 -2.72 -15.77
C SER A 208 7.26 -2.90 -15.38
N THR A 209 6.86 -2.29 -14.27
CA THR A 209 5.46 -2.26 -13.81
C THR A 209 4.77 -0.92 -14.10
N LEU A 210 5.42 -0.03 -14.85
CA LEU A 210 4.90 1.28 -15.21
C LEU A 210 3.51 1.25 -15.89
N PRO A 211 3.18 0.30 -16.77
CA PRO A 211 1.83 0.22 -17.35
C PRO A 211 0.73 0.07 -16.29
N PHE A 212 0.98 -0.64 -15.19
CA PHE A 212 0.02 -0.79 -14.09
C PHE A 212 -0.18 0.51 -13.32
N LEU A 213 0.89 1.29 -13.11
CA LEU A 213 0.78 2.62 -12.48
C LEU A 213 -0.06 3.58 -13.34
N VAL A 214 0.15 3.59 -14.66
CA VAL A 214 -0.62 4.39 -15.62
C VAL A 214 -2.10 3.98 -15.59
N PHE A 215 -2.38 2.67 -15.65
CA PHE A 215 -3.74 2.14 -15.58
C PHE A 215 -4.41 2.45 -14.23
N PHE A 216 -3.68 2.29 -13.12
CA PHE A 216 -4.16 2.65 -11.79
C PHE A 216 -4.53 4.13 -11.70
N ALA A 217 -3.64 5.04 -12.15
CA ALA A 217 -3.90 6.48 -12.11
C ALA A 217 -5.16 6.85 -12.90
N PHE A 218 -5.36 6.21 -14.06
CA PHE A 218 -6.55 6.38 -14.87
C PHE A 218 -7.83 5.91 -14.14
N VAL A 219 -7.83 4.69 -13.60
CA VAL A 219 -8.98 4.15 -12.84
C VAL A 219 -9.26 4.97 -11.58
N ALA A 220 -8.22 5.38 -10.87
CA ALA A 220 -8.30 6.23 -9.68
C ALA A 220 -8.95 7.58 -9.99
N MET A 221 -8.61 8.20 -11.12
CA MET A 221 -9.19 9.47 -11.53
C MET A 221 -10.68 9.33 -11.90
N ILE A 222 -11.06 8.25 -12.59
CA ILE A 222 -12.48 7.97 -12.87
C ILE A 222 -13.25 7.72 -11.55
N LEU A 223 -12.65 6.98 -10.62
CA LEU A 223 -13.23 6.74 -9.30
C LEU A 223 -13.39 8.04 -8.50
N LEU A 224 -12.43 8.96 -8.56
CA LEU A 224 -12.52 10.29 -7.95
C LEU A 224 -13.64 11.12 -8.56
N VAL A 225 -13.78 11.14 -9.89
CA VAL A 225 -14.91 11.82 -10.55
C VAL A 225 -16.23 11.24 -10.07
N ARG A 226 -16.35 9.90 -10.02
CA ARG A 226 -17.59 9.22 -9.62
C ARG A 226 -17.97 9.55 -8.18
N THR A 227 -17.00 9.48 -7.28
CA THR A 227 -17.21 9.72 -5.85
C THR A 227 -17.45 11.20 -5.55
N ASN A 228 -16.81 12.11 -6.28
CA ASN A 228 -17.10 13.54 -6.21
C ASN A 228 -18.53 13.86 -6.67
N LEU A 229 -18.99 13.26 -7.78
CA LEU A 229 -20.37 13.42 -8.24
C LEU A 229 -21.37 12.90 -7.19
N ALA A 230 -21.08 11.75 -6.58
CA ALA A 230 -21.90 11.20 -5.51
C ALA A 230 -22.04 12.18 -4.34
N GLU A 231 -20.93 12.77 -3.86
CA GLU A 231 -20.96 13.80 -2.82
C GLU A 231 -21.77 15.03 -3.24
N GLN A 232 -21.65 15.48 -4.49
CA GLN A 232 -22.42 16.62 -5.01
C GLN A 232 -23.93 16.31 -5.07
N GLN A 233 -24.31 15.12 -5.50
CA GLN A 233 -25.72 14.70 -5.52
C GLN A 233 -26.33 14.69 -4.11
N VAL A 234 -25.58 14.25 -3.09
CA VAL A 234 -26.03 14.33 -1.69
C VAL A 234 -26.25 15.79 -1.26
N ARG A 235 -25.32 16.69 -1.62
CA ARG A 235 -25.45 18.13 -1.32
C ARG A 235 -26.65 18.77 -2.04
N TRP A 236 -26.85 18.47 -3.31
CA TRP A 236 -27.98 19.01 -4.08
C TRP A 236 -29.33 18.49 -3.57
N ARG A 237 -29.42 17.21 -3.18
CA ARG A 237 -30.61 16.66 -2.52
C ARG A 237 -30.90 17.39 -1.20
N ALA A 238 -29.88 17.65 -0.39
CA ALA A 238 -30.03 18.41 0.86
C ALA A 238 -30.48 19.86 0.61
N GLN A 239 -30.03 20.48 -0.48
CA GLN A 239 -30.40 21.84 -0.89
C GLN A 239 -31.71 21.90 -1.70
N ARG A 240 -32.37 20.76 -1.95
CA ARG A 240 -33.56 20.63 -2.81
C ARG A 240 -33.37 21.19 -4.23
N THR A 241 -32.13 21.15 -4.73
CA THR A 241 -31.82 21.54 -6.10
C THR A 241 -32.15 20.37 -7.02
N TYR A 242 -32.97 20.62 -8.04
CA TYR A 242 -33.27 19.62 -9.07
C TYR A 242 -32.04 19.39 -9.95
N PHE A 243 -31.75 18.13 -10.26
CA PHE A 243 -30.73 17.74 -11.22
C PHE A 243 -31.31 16.68 -12.17
N SER A 244 -30.82 16.65 -13.41
CA SER A 244 -31.26 15.66 -14.41
C SER A 244 -30.79 14.25 -14.05
N GLN A 245 -31.57 13.23 -14.40
CA GLN A 245 -31.18 11.83 -14.20
C GLN A 245 -29.96 11.45 -15.06
N ASP A 246 -29.81 12.07 -16.24
CA ASP A 246 -28.69 11.83 -17.16
C ASP A 246 -27.38 12.49 -16.73
N ILE A 247 -27.40 13.33 -15.68
CA ILE A 247 -26.20 14.05 -15.21
C ILE A 247 -25.04 13.09 -14.92
N ALA A 248 -25.33 11.88 -14.46
CA ALA A 248 -24.30 10.89 -14.16
C ALA A 248 -23.52 10.44 -15.40
N LEU A 249 -24.20 10.23 -16.52
CA LEU A 249 -23.55 9.80 -17.76
C LEU A 249 -22.74 10.94 -18.38
N ASP A 250 -23.28 12.16 -18.40
CA ASP A 250 -22.59 13.32 -18.95
C ASP A 250 -21.36 13.68 -18.12
N PHE A 251 -21.46 13.62 -16.79
CA PHE A 251 -20.34 13.88 -15.89
C PHE A 251 -19.27 12.78 -15.99
N MET A 252 -19.65 11.52 -16.18
CA MET A 252 -18.70 10.42 -16.40
C MET A 252 -17.98 10.53 -17.75
N ARG A 253 -18.69 10.90 -18.83
CA ARG A 253 -18.06 11.18 -20.15
C ARG A 253 -17.07 12.33 -20.06
N THR A 254 -17.49 13.41 -19.41
CA THR A 254 -16.63 14.58 -19.18
C THR A 254 -15.43 14.21 -18.30
N GLY A 255 -15.64 13.47 -17.21
CA GLY A 255 -14.57 12.97 -16.35
C GLY A 255 -13.59 12.05 -17.07
N PHE A 256 -14.07 11.17 -17.94
CA PHE A 256 -13.24 10.31 -18.77
C PHE A 256 -12.36 11.12 -19.73
N THR A 257 -12.93 12.13 -20.40
CA THR A 257 -12.17 13.00 -21.30
C THR A 257 -11.13 13.82 -20.55
N TYR A 258 -11.48 14.39 -19.39
CA TYR A 258 -10.49 15.05 -18.52
C TYR A 258 -9.41 14.08 -18.04
N ALA A 259 -9.78 12.86 -17.66
CA ALA A 259 -8.83 11.85 -17.24
C ALA A 259 -7.81 11.55 -18.35
N LEU A 260 -8.30 11.36 -19.58
CA LEU A 260 -7.45 11.15 -20.74
C LEU A 260 -6.54 12.34 -21.02
N LEU A 261 -7.07 13.57 -20.98
CA LEU A 261 -6.30 14.79 -21.19
C LEU A 261 -5.19 14.96 -20.15
N VAL A 262 -5.49 14.73 -18.87
CA VAL A 262 -4.50 14.80 -17.79
C VAL A 262 -3.41 13.74 -17.99
N MET A 263 -3.77 12.52 -18.36
CA MET A 263 -2.80 11.46 -18.66
C MET A 263 -1.91 11.81 -19.86
N LEU A 264 -2.48 12.41 -20.92
CA LEU A 264 -1.72 12.90 -22.07
C LEU A 264 -0.77 14.04 -21.69
N LEU A 265 -1.22 15.00 -20.88
CA LEU A 265 -0.37 16.08 -20.39
C LEU A 265 0.75 15.55 -19.48
N ALA A 266 0.46 14.57 -18.62
CA ALA A 266 1.47 13.92 -17.80
C ALA A 266 2.50 13.17 -18.66
N TRP A 267 2.07 12.55 -19.75
CA TRP A 267 2.98 11.92 -20.73
C TRP A 267 3.87 12.94 -21.46
N LEU A 268 3.31 14.11 -21.79
CA LEU A 268 4.01 15.24 -22.41
C LEU A 268 4.87 16.03 -21.43
N ALA A 269 4.98 15.60 -20.17
CA ALA A 269 5.81 16.23 -19.16
C ALA A 269 7.21 15.57 -18.96
N PRO A 270 7.98 15.16 -19.98
CA PRO A 270 9.35 14.71 -19.73
C PRO A 270 10.25 15.94 -19.55
N GLY A 271 10.41 16.41 -18.30
CA GLY A 271 11.38 17.48 -18.01
C GLY A 271 11.44 18.06 -16.60
N LEU A 272 10.35 18.06 -15.83
CA LEU A 272 10.33 18.81 -14.55
C LEU A 272 11.25 18.22 -13.47
N GLY A 273 11.45 16.90 -13.46
CA GLY A 273 12.37 16.20 -12.55
C GLY A 273 13.87 16.33 -12.88
N ARG A 274 14.23 16.97 -14.01
CA ARG A 274 15.63 17.34 -14.32
C ARG A 274 16.01 18.72 -13.80
N SER A 275 15.07 19.48 -13.23
CA SER A 275 15.42 20.77 -12.63
C SER A 275 16.26 20.57 -11.37
N PRO A 276 17.40 21.26 -11.23
CA PRO A 276 18.24 21.19 -10.03
C PRO A 276 17.45 21.52 -8.76
N ALA A 277 16.53 22.50 -8.83
CA ALA A 277 15.68 22.91 -7.71
C ALA A 277 14.79 21.78 -7.17
N VAL A 278 14.26 20.90 -8.02
CA VAL A 278 13.47 19.75 -7.56
C VAL A 278 14.37 18.66 -6.96
N ARG A 279 15.60 18.49 -7.46
CA ARG A 279 16.58 17.58 -6.85
C ARG A 279 17.00 18.05 -5.48
N ASP A 280 17.30 19.34 -5.31
CA ASP A 280 17.72 19.91 -4.03
C ASP A 280 16.59 19.87 -2.99
N PHE A 281 15.33 20.05 -3.42
CA PHE A 281 14.15 19.92 -2.55
C PHE A 281 13.92 18.48 -2.05
N ILE A 282 14.27 17.47 -2.85
CA ILE A 282 14.04 16.05 -2.54
C ILE A 282 15.31 15.36 -1.97
N ALA A 283 16.48 16.00 -2.07
CA ALA A 283 17.77 15.48 -1.59
C ALA A 283 17.74 14.94 -0.13
N PRO A 284 17.22 15.67 0.87
CA PRO A 284 17.20 15.15 2.25
C PRO A 284 16.26 13.95 2.41
N LEU A 285 15.22 13.84 1.57
CA LEU A 285 14.37 12.67 1.51
C LEU A 285 15.17 11.48 0.95
N ASN A 286 15.88 11.69 -0.15
CA ASN A 286 16.67 10.64 -0.81
C ASN A 286 17.76 10.07 0.10
N GLU A 287 18.48 10.90 0.86
CA GLU A 287 19.52 10.42 1.79
C GLU A 287 18.94 9.53 2.90
N GLN A 288 17.79 9.91 3.49
CA GLN A 288 17.11 9.08 4.47
C GLN A 288 16.64 7.76 3.86
N TYR A 289 16.11 7.80 2.64
CA TYR A 289 15.66 6.60 1.93
C TYR A 289 16.81 5.67 1.49
N GLU A 290 17.98 6.20 1.15
CA GLU A 290 19.16 5.41 0.82
C GLU A 290 19.66 4.62 2.04
N SER A 291 19.68 5.26 3.23
CA SER A 291 20.04 4.57 4.47
C SER A 291 19.03 3.48 4.87
N LEU A 292 17.72 3.72 4.67
CA LEU A 292 16.68 2.73 4.91
C LEU A 292 16.79 1.56 3.94
N SER A 293 17.11 1.86 2.68
CA SER A 293 17.30 0.85 1.63
C SER A 293 18.52 -0.03 1.93
N ALA A 294 19.60 0.52 2.47
CA ALA A 294 20.78 -0.26 2.89
C ALA A 294 20.44 -1.26 4.01
N ASN A 295 19.68 -0.82 5.03
CA ASN A 295 19.23 -1.70 6.11
C ASN A 295 18.26 -2.80 5.61
N VAL A 296 17.31 -2.43 4.74
CA VAL A 296 16.38 -3.41 4.12
C VAL A 296 17.12 -4.37 3.18
N ASN A 297 18.20 -3.91 2.51
CA ASN A 297 19.06 -4.77 1.71
C ASN A 297 19.77 -5.82 2.57
N GLU A 298 20.22 -5.45 3.77
CA GLU A 298 20.84 -6.39 4.71
C GLU A 298 19.84 -7.45 5.19
N LEU A 299 18.59 -7.06 5.46
CA LEU A 299 17.51 -7.96 5.89
C LEU A 299 16.99 -8.90 4.80
N TYR A 300 16.94 -8.47 3.53
CA TYR A 300 16.35 -9.24 2.43
C TYR A 300 17.30 -9.41 1.23
N GLN A 301 18.40 -10.14 1.44
CA GLN A 301 19.46 -10.36 0.46
C GLN A 301 19.06 -11.29 -0.72
N GLY A 302 17.94 -12.02 -0.61
CA GLY A 302 17.49 -13.02 -1.59
C GLY A 302 16.40 -12.55 -2.56
N ILE A 303 15.98 -11.29 -2.50
CA ILE A 303 14.95 -10.75 -3.40
C ILE A 303 15.60 -10.35 -4.73
N ASN A 304 15.04 -10.80 -5.85
CA ASN A 304 15.41 -10.27 -7.16
C ASN A 304 15.03 -8.78 -7.19
N ARG A 305 16.02 -7.89 -7.35
CA ARG A 305 15.79 -6.46 -7.56
C ARG A 305 16.45 -6.02 -8.86
N GLN A 306 15.89 -4.97 -9.47
CA GLN A 306 16.56 -4.32 -10.58
C GLN A 306 17.93 -3.84 -10.10
N VAL A 307 19.02 -4.38 -10.67
CA VAL A 307 20.38 -3.87 -10.46
C VAL A 307 20.43 -2.51 -11.14
N ARG A 308 19.93 -1.47 -10.47
CA ARG A 308 20.23 -0.11 -10.87
C ARG A 308 21.70 0.12 -10.52
N PRO A 309 22.53 0.59 -11.45
CA PRO A 309 23.86 1.06 -11.10
C PRO A 309 23.66 2.23 -10.13
N THR A 310 23.78 1.94 -8.83
CA THR A 310 24.00 2.96 -7.82
C THR A 310 25.17 3.80 -8.30
N THR A 311 25.01 5.11 -8.21
CA THR A 311 26.03 6.08 -8.63
C THR A 311 27.37 5.88 -7.89
N ALA A 312 27.38 5.08 -6.81
CA ALA A 312 28.58 4.49 -6.24
C ALA A 312 29.05 3.28 -7.07
N ALA A 313 29.83 3.54 -8.13
CA ALA A 313 30.42 2.52 -8.99
C ALA A 313 31.33 1.51 -8.27
N PHE A 314 31.71 1.80 -7.01
CA PHE A 314 32.57 0.96 -6.17
C PHE A 314 32.09 1.03 -4.72
N GLY A 315 31.70 -0.11 -4.13
CA GLY A 315 31.38 -0.22 -2.70
C GLY A 315 32.53 -0.83 -1.90
N ASP A 316 32.34 -1.00 -0.59
CA ASP A 316 33.38 -1.47 0.35
C ASP A 316 33.61 -2.98 0.36
N THR A 317 32.75 -3.74 -0.32
CA THR A 317 32.91 -5.18 -0.47
C THR A 317 32.77 -5.61 -1.93
N LEU A 318 33.58 -6.59 -2.33
CA LEU A 318 33.59 -7.20 -3.66
C LEU A 318 33.46 -8.72 -3.49
N ARG A 319 32.27 -9.26 -3.76
CA ARG A 319 32.05 -10.71 -3.77
C ARG A 319 32.53 -11.31 -5.08
N LEU A 320 33.21 -12.46 -5.01
CA LEU A 320 33.60 -13.22 -6.20
C LEU A 320 32.34 -13.93 -6.71
N GLY A 321 31.75 -13.42 -7.79
CA GLY A 321 30.52 -13.99 -8.33
C GLY A 321 30.25 -13.52 -9.75
N GLY A 322 30.42 -14.44 -10.69
CA GLY A 322 29.83 -14.40 -12.04
C GLY A 322 30.12 -13.17 -12.91
N GLU A 323 29.45 -13.15 -14.05
CA GLU A 323 29.52 -12.07 -15.03
C GLU A 323 29.00 -10.75 -14.43
N ARG A 324 29.79 -9.68 -14.54
CA ARG A 324 29.39 -8.34 -14.09
C ARG A 324 28.72 -7.61 -15.25
N ASN A 325 27.47 -7.20 -15.06
CA ASN A 325 26.81 -6.29 -16.00
C ASN A 325 27.42 -4.89 -15.88
N VAL A 326 28.28 -4.53 -16.82
CA VAL A 326 28.83 -3.18 -16.95
C VAL A 326 27.86 -2.38 -17.82
N GLY A 327 27.27 -1.32 -17.28
CA GLY A 327 26.40 -0.43 -18.05
C GLY A 327 27.19 0.68 -18.76
N ASP A 328 26.60 1.29 -19.80
CA ASP A 328 27.22 2.37 -20.60
C ASP A 328 27.15 3.76 -19.94
N ASN A 329 26.99 3.82 -18.62
CA ASN A 329 26.91 5.09 -17.90
C ASN A 329 28.30 5.73 -17.77
N THR A 330 28.42 7.00 -18.12
CA THR A 330 29.68 7.74 -17.94
C THR A 330 30.00 7.91 -16.46
N ILE A 331 31.11 7.33 -15.99
CA ILE A 331 31.56 7.38 -14.60
C ILE A 331 32.39 8.65 -14.33
N PHE A 332 33.32 8.99 -15.23
CA PHE A 332 34.07 10.25 -15.20
C PHE A 332 34.63 10.57 -16.59
N THR A 333 34.99 11.83 -16.83
CA THR A 333 35.69 12.28 -18.04
C THR A 333 37.05 12.84 -17.64
N ALA A 334 38.11 12.42 -18.31
CA ALA A 334 39.47 12.90 -18.05
C ALA A 334 40.19 13.27 -19.35
N TYR A 335 40.88 14.41 -19.34
CA TYR A 335 41.78 14.81 -20.41
C TYR A 335 43.20 14.42 -20.01
N THR A 336 43.78 13.43 -20.69
CA THR A 336 45.14 12.99 -20.42
C THR A 336 45.87 12.59 -21.70
N THR A 337 47.17 12.87 -21.74
CA THR A 337 48.07 12.45 -22.83
C THR A 337 48.47 10.97 -22.69
N ARG A 338 48.36 10.39 -21.48
CA ARG A 338 48.55 8.96 -21.19
C ARG A 338 47.67 8.55 -20.00
N GLY A 339 46.82 7.54 -20.19
CA GLY A 339 46.09 6.88 -19.11
C GLY A 339 45.82 5.43 -19.49
N ARG A 340 46.22 4.48 -18.64
CA ARG A 340 45.94 3.04 -18.85
C ARG A 340 45.13 2.41 -17.72
N TYR A 341 45.28 2.90 -16.49
CA TYR A 341 44.58 2.36 -15.32
C TYR A 341 44.17 3.48 -14.37
N TRP A 342 42.89 3.52 -14.02
CA TRP A 342 42.32 4.43 -13.04
C TRP A 342 41.95 3.63 -11.80
N ARG A 343 42.68 3.85 -10.70
CA ARG A 343 42.44 3.17 -9.43
C ARG A 343 41.16 3.74 -8.81
N GLY A 344 40.11 2.92 -8.70
CA GLY A 344 38.85 3.26 -8.02
C GLY A 344 38.91 2.95 -6.52
N VAL A 345 38.80 1.67 -6.17
CA VAL A 345 38.82 1.17 -4.78
C VAL A 345 39.88 0.10 -4.62
N VAL A 346 40.38 -0.07 -3.39
CA VAL A 346 41.26 -1.18 -3.03
C VAL A 346 40.62 -2.02 -1.96
N PHE A 347 40.64 -3.32 -2.19
CA PHE A 347 40.24 -4.32 -1.23
C PHE A 347 41.50 -5.02 -0.73
N ASP A 348 41.64 -5.12 0.58
CA ASP A 348 42.84 -5.54 1.28
C ASP A 348 42.63 -6.84 2.08
N THR A 349 41.38 -7.15 2.47
CA THR A 349 41.07 -8.36 3.27
C THR A 349 40.16 -9.32 2.49
N PHE A 350 40.47 -10.62 2.49
CA PHE A 350 39.62 -11.66 1.91
C PHE A 350 39.11 -12.62 2.98
N ASP A 351 37.78 -12.77 3.11
CA ASP A 351 37.12 -13.55 4.17
C ASP A 351 36.73 -14.99 3.76
N GLY A 352 37.19 -15.44 2.58
CA GLY A 352 36.83 -16.74 2.00
C GLY A 352 35.63 -16.70 1.06
N ARG A 353 34.85 -15.60 1.02
CA ARG A 353 33.70 -15.41 0.11
C ARG A 353 33.70 -14.04 -0.57
N SER A 354 34.33 -13.03 0.03
CA SER A 354 34.34 -11.65 -0.43
C SER A 354 35.65 -10.93 -0.08
N TRP A 355 36.01 -9.96 -0.93
CA TRP A 355 37.06 -8.98 -0.68
C TRP A 355 36.46 -7.77 0.02
N GLN A 356 37.13 -7.22 1.03
CA GLN A 356 36.68 -6.10 1.83
C GLN A 356 37.72 -4.97 1.80
N ASN A 357 37.26 -3.73 1.88
CA ASN A 357 38.08 -2.53 2.06
C ASN A 357 38.07 -2.13 3.54
N THR A 358 39.17 -2.36 4.25
CA THR A 358 39.25 -2.14 5.71
C THR A 358 39.63 -0.71 6.10
N LYS A 359 39.84 0.17 5.13
CA LYS A 359 40.43 1.51 5.35
C LYS A 359 39.55 2.47 6.16
N GLU A 360 38.24 2.26 6.20
CA GLU A 360 37.32 3.09 7.01
C GLU A 360 37.30 2.71 8.50
N LYS A 361 37.85 1.55 8.88
CA LYS A 361 37.92 1.11 10.29
C LYS A 361 39.13 1.64 11.06
N GLU A 362 40.10 2.26 10.40
CA GLU A 362 41.32 2.78 11.05
C GLU A 362 41.22 4.23 11.54
N GLU A 363 40.14 4.98 11.22
CA GLU A 363 39.95 6.38 11.64
C GLU A 363 38.79 6.60 12.65
N ARG A 364 38.46 5.60 13.49
CA ARG A 364 37.57 5.80 14.64
C ARG A 364 38.23 5.52 15.98
#